data_AF-A0A814L823-F1
#
_entry.id   AF-A0A814L823-F1
#
_cell.length_a   1.000
_cell.length_b   1.000
_cell.length_c   1.000
_cell.angle_alpha   90.00
_cell.angle_beta   90.00
_cell.angle_gamma   90.00
#
_symmetry.space_group_name_H-M   'P 1'
#
loop_
_entity.id
_entity.type
_entity.pdbx_description
1 polymer ?
#
loop_
_entity_poly.entity_id
_entity_poly.type
_entity_poly.pdbx_seq_one_letter_code
_entity_poly.pdbx_strand_id
1 'polypeptide(L)'
;GLHENGKYENCTGGITGYIDRIILTNKHLYQYPTCQLVYGCKLPFDSENLLGTIPTIFLAYLGVQAGRILVMYQTDLDRLIRLFAWGIFTTAIGIGLTSGTFIDGPMPLNKNLWTLSFSFFTGGIAFLGFSIMYILIDKLKYWNATPFQYPGTNSILIYIGHIVFATYFPVQWIVVNTHAAHLAMALWGCIFWIIIAYIFFKKRIFLVL
;
A
#
# COMPACT_ATOMS: atom_id res chain seq x y z
N GLY A 1 -23.21 -9.33 1.97
CA GLY A 1 -22.21 -10.03 1.12
C GLY A 1 -22.04 -11.44 1.66
N LEU A 2 -21.09 -12.24 1.16
CA LEU A 2 -20.89 -13.62 1.66
C LEU A 2 -20.36 -13.72 3.12
N HIS A 3 -19.91 -12.61 3.70
CA HIS A 3 -19.45 -12.54 5.09
C HIS A 3 -20.61 -12.68 6.09
N GLU A 4 -20.36 -13.31 7.26
CA GLU A 4 -21.36 -13.66 8.28
C GLU A 4 -22.63 -14.33 7.71
N ASN A 5 -22.46 -15.31 6.81
CA ASN A 5 -23.58 -16.03 6.18
C ASN A 5 -24.63 -15.12 5.51
N GLY A 6 -24.23 -13.93 5.03
CA GLY A 6 -25.18 -13.02 4.37
C GLY A 6 -26.01 -12.16 5.31
N LYS A 7 -25.75 -12.18 6.63
CA LYS A 7 -26.51 -11.41 7.64
C LYS A 7 -26.69 -9.93 7.29
N TYR A 8 -25.68 -9.32 6.66
CA TYR A 8 -25.74 -7.95 6.17
C TYR A 8 -25.74 -7.92 4.64
N GLU A 9 -26.93 -8.00 4.05
CA GLU A 9 -27.14 -7.81 2.62
C GLU A 9 -26.91 -6.34 2.23
N ASN A 10 -26.33 -6.10 1.04
CA ASN A 10 -26.14 -4.75 0.49
C ASN A 10 -25.38 -3.75 1.40
N CYS A 11 -24.61 -4.22 2.37
CA CYS A 11 -23.75 -3.36 3.21
C CYS A 11 -22.35 -3.15 2.60
N THR A 12 -22.28 -2.95 1.27
CA THR A 12 -20.98 -2.76 0.58
C THR A 12 -20.42 -1.37 0.86
N GLY A 13 -19.22 -1.34 1.41
CA GLY A 13 -18.49 -0.11 1.76
C GLY A 13 -18.87 0.51 3.12
N GLY A 14 -19.78 -0.10 3.88
CA GLY A 14 -20.23 0.43 5.18
C GLY A 14 -20.68 1.90 5.11
N ILE A 15 -20.31 2.69 6.11
CA ILE A 15 -20.62 4.14 6.21
C ILE A 15 -20.04 4.92 5.03
N THR A 16 -18.82 4.59 4.58
CA THR A 16 -18.17 5.31 3.47
C THR A 16 -18.95 5.13 2.17
N GLY A 17 -19.33 3.88 1.83
CA GLY A 17 -20.14 3.60 0.66
C GLY A 17 -21.54 4.22 0.75
N TYR A 18 -22.11 4.33 1.96
CA TYR A 18 -23.39 5.01 2.16
C TYR A 18 -23.30 6.51 1.84
N ILE A 19 -22.29 7.20 2.36
CA ILE A 19 -22.07 8.64 2.13
C ILE A 19 -21.75 8.92 0.67
N ASP A 20 -20.88 8.12 0.06
CA ASP A 20 -20.51 8.31 -1.34
C ASP A 20 -21.71 8.13 -2.29
N ARG A 21 -22.61 7.18 -1.99
CA ARG A 21 -23.85 7.01 -2.77
C ARG A 21 -24.80 8.20 -2.65
N ILE A 22 -24.82 8.89 -1.50
CA ILE A 22 -25.63 10.10 -1.30
C ILE A 22 -25.03 11.29 -2.06
N ILE A 23 -23.71 11.48 -1.96
CA ILE A 23 -23.04 12.67 -2.48
C ILE A 23 -22.72 12.51 -3.97
N LEU A 24 -22.00 11.45 -4.34
CA LEU A 24 -21.52 11.21 -5.69
C LEU A 24 -22.58 10.57 -6.58
N THR A 25 -23.63 9.97 -5.99
CA THR A 25 -24.68 9.22 -6.71
C THR A 25 -24.16 7.95 -7.39
N ASN A 26 -25.01 6.94 -7.57
CA ASN A 26 -24.63 5.66 -8.18
C ASN A 26 -24.01 5.79 -9.59
N LYS A 27 -24.26 6.87 -10.34
CA LYS A 27 -23.72 7.05 -11.70
C LYS A 27 -22.23 7.37 -11.72
N HIS A 28 -21.69 7.95 -10.64
CA HIS A 28 -20.27 8.33 -10.55
C HIS A 28 -19.44 7.35 -9.74
N LEU A 29 -20.07 6.30 -9.19
CA LEU A 29 -19.36 5.24 -8.48
C LEU A 29 -18.91 4.13 -9.42
N TYR A 30 -17.83 3.45 -9.04
CA TYR A 30 -17.34 2.32 -9.80
C TYR A 30 -18.31 1.12 -9.74
N GLN A 31 -18.78 0.70 -10.92
CA GLN A 31 -19.84 -0.30 -11.05
C GLN A 31 -19.36 -1.74 -10.89
N TYR A 32 -18.06 -1.99 -11.08
CA TYR A 32 -17.47 -3.33 -11.06
C TYR A 32 -16.41 -3.48 -9.96
N PRO A 33 -16.76 -3.24 -8.69
CA PRO A 33 -15.78 -3.21 -7.61
C PRO A 33 -15.11 -4.58 -7.42
N THR A 34 -13.87 -4.56 -6.91
CA THR A 34 -13.08 -5.78 -6.64
C THR A 34 -13.79 -6.75 -5.69
N CYS A 35 -14.65 -6.23 -4.80
CA CYS A 35 -15.46 -7.06 -3.91
C CYS A 35 -16.55 -7.86 -4.63
N GLN A 36 -16.93 -7.53 -5.86
CA GLN A 36 -17.87 -8.33 -6.66
C GLN A 36 -17.30 -9.72 -6.96
N LEU A 37 -16.01 -9.79 -7.30
CA LEU A 37 -15.34 -11.04 -7.70
C LEU A 37 -15.11 -12.00 -6.51
N VAL A 38 -14.83 -11.45 -5.33
CA VAL A 38 -14.47 -12.23 -4.13
C VAL A 38 -15.65 -12.44 -3.19
N TYR A 39 -16.49 -11.42 -2.98
CA TYR A 39 -17.54 -11.42 -1.95
C TYR A 39 -18.96 -11.34 -2.52
N GLY A 40 -19.11 -11.35 -3.85
CA GLY A 40 -20.42 -11.33 -4.52
C GLY A 40 -21.21 -10.04 -4.26
N CYS A 41 -20.53 -8.91 -4.07
CA CYS A 41 -21.18 -7.62 -3.85
C CYS A 41 -21.98 -7.17 -5.09
N LYS A 42 -23.20 -6.65 -4.87
CA LYS A 42 -24.10 -6.18 -5.93
C LYS A 42 -24.13 -4.66 -6.11
N LEU A 43 -23.66 -3.92 -5.10
CA LEU A 43 -23.71 -2.46 -5.10
C LEU A 43 -22.42 -1.85 -5.67
N PRO A 44 -22.51 -0.69 -6.34
CA PRO A 44 -21.34 0.05 -6.76
C PRO A 44 -20.58 0.56 -5.54
N PHE A 45 -19.25 0.54 -5.66
CA PHE A 45 -18.33 0.91 -4.60
C PHE A 45 -17.01 1.38 -5.22
N ASP A 46 -16.57 2.56 -4.82
CA ASP A 46 -15.25 3.07 -5.17
C ASP A 46 -14.27 2.82 -4.01
N SER A 47 -13.00 2.57 -4.31
CA SER A 47 -11.92 2.52 -3.32
C SER A 47 -11.34 3.90 -2.99
N GLU A 48 -11.66 4.92 -3.79
CA GLU A 48 -11.28 6.33 -3.59
C GLU A 48 -12.44 7.12 -2.95
N ASN A 49 -12.92 6.64 -1.82
CA ASN A 49 -14.07 7.22 -1.10
C ASN A 49 -13.74 8.60 -0.53
N LEU A 50 -14.76 9.47 -0.40
CA LEU A 50 -14.59 10.80 0.19
C LEU A 50 -14.03 10.73 1.61
N LEU A 51 -14.57 9.83 2.44
CA LEU A 51 -14.07 9.63 3.80
C LEU A 51 -12.68 8.98 3.85
N GLY A 52 -12.26 8.28 2.80
CA GLY A 52 -10.92 7.71 2.66
C GLY A 52 -9.84 8.76 2.40
N THR A 53 -10.23 9.97 1.98
CA THR A 53 -9.28 11.08 1.74
C THR A 53 -8.65 11.59 3.05
N ILE A 54 -9.40 11.62 4.15
CA ILE A 54 -8.89 12.05 5.47
C ILE A 54 -7.75 11.14 5.97
N PRO A 55 -7.92 9.80 6.08
CA PRO A 55 -6.86 8.92 6.54
C PRO A 55 -5.68 8.86 5.56
N THR A 56 -5.89 9.04 4.26
CA THR A 56 -4.79 9.11 3.29
C THR A 56 -3.97 10.41 3.42
N ILE A 57 -4.61 11.57 3.64
CA ILE A 57 -3.91 12.83 3.98
C ILE A 57 -3.09 12.64 5.25
N PHE A 58 -3.66 12.00 6.27
CA PHE A 58 -2.93 11.72 7.50
C PHE A 58 -1.73 10.79 7.27
N LEU A 59 -1.88 9.74 6.45
CA LEU A 59 -0.77 8.86 6.09
C LEU A 59 0.34 9.62 5.35
N ALA A 60 -0.01 10.53 4.44
CA ALA A 60 0.97 11.40 3.77
C ALA A 60 1.70 12.30 4.79
N TYR A 61 0.97 12.86 5.75
CA TYR A 61 1.55 13.65 6.84
C TYR A 61 2.53 12.84 7.70
N LEU A 62 2.23 11.57 8.00
CA LEU A 62 3.17 10.69 8.70
C LEU A 62 4.49 10.53 7.92
N GLY A 63 4.44 10.44 6.59
CA GLY A 63 5.65 10.44 5.75
C GLY A 63 6.45 11.73 5.87
N VAL A 64 5.77 12.88 5.87
CA VAL A 64 6.41 14.19 6.09
C VAL A 64 7.05 14.26 7.48
N GLN A 65 6.40 13.71 8.51
CA GLN A 65 6.96 13.64 9.85
C GLN A 65 8.25 12.80 9.89
N ALA A 66 8.29 11.66 9.22
CA ALA A 66 9.52 10.86 9.09
C ALA A 66 10.66 11.68 8.46
N GLY A 67 10.38 12.38 7.35
CA GLY A 67 11.36 13.24 6.69
C GLY A 67 11.83 14.39 7.57
N ARG A 68 10.90 15.01 8.33
CA ARG A 68 11.24 16.12 9.24
C ARG A 68 12.14 15.65 10.38
N ILE A 69 11.92 14.45 10.93
CA ILE A 69 12.80 13.86 11.95
C ILE A 69 14.23 13.72 11.41
N LEU A 70 14.42 13.31 10.17
CA LEU A 70 15.75 13.16 9.58
C LEU A 70 16.48 14.51 9.44
N VAL A 71 15.76 15.56 9.03
CA VAL A 71 16.35 16.88 8.77
C VAL A 71 16.63 17.66 10.06
N MET A 72 15.71 17.61 11.03
CA MET A 72 15.79 18.45 12.24
C MET A 72 16.83 17.94 13.25
N TYR A 73 16.97 16.63 13.37
CA TYR A 73 17.83 16.03 14.39
C TYR A 73 19.19 15.65 13.81
N GLN A 74 20.26 15.99 14.52
CA GLN A 74 21.63 15.83 14.04
C GLN A 74 22.24 14.48 14.43
N THR A 75 21.88 13.94 15.60
CA THR A 75 22.41 12.69 16.13
C THR A 75 21.60 11.48 15.65
N ASP A 76 22.29 10.38 15.31
CA ASP A 76 21.63 9.17 14.78
C ASP A 76 20.73 8.49 15.81
N LEU A 77 21.15 8.44 17.08
CA LEU A 77 20.36 7.86 18.16
C LEU A 77 19.03 8.58 18.34
N ASP A 78 19.07 9.90 18.30
CA ASP A 78 17.95 10.81 18.39
C ASP A 78 16.92 10.60 17.27
N ARG A 79 17.40 10.44 16.03
CA ARG A 79 16.56 10.09 14.88
C ARG A 79 15.89 8.74 15.10
N LEU A 80 16.67 7.72 15.46
CA LEU A 80 16.18 6.36 15.63
C LEU A 80 15.17 6.25 16.76
N ILE A 81 15.44 6.81 17.93
CA ILE A 81 14.51 6.77 19.06
C ILE A 81 13.16 7.35 18.67
N ARG A 82 13.14 8.47 17.92
CA ARG A 82 11.89 9.10 17.48
C ARG A 82 11.19 8.32 16.38
N LEU A 83 11.92 7.81 15.38
CA LEU A 83 11.32 6.98 14.33
C LEU A 83 10.71 5.69 14.91
N PHE A 84 11.42 5.03 15.84
CA PHE A 84 10.89 3.87 16.57
C PHE A 84 9.71 4.23 17.46
N ALA A 85 9.78 5.34 18.20
CA ALA A 85 8.68 5.78 19.06
C ALA A 85 7.42 6.07 18.24
N TRP A 86 7.54 6.79 17.12
CA TRP A 86 6.43 7.03 16.19
C TRP A 86 5.91 5.74 15.58
N GLY A 87 6.80 4.84 15.18
CA GLY A 87 6.43 3.53 14.63
C GLY A 87 5.63 2.67 15.61
N ILE A 88 6.11 2.54 16.85
CA ILE A 88 5.41 1.78 17.91
C ILE A 88 4.08 2.45 18.25
N PHE A 89 4.08 3.78 18.45
CA PHE A 89 2.88 4.53 18.83
C PHE A 89 1.77 4.41 17.79
N THR A 90 2.08 4.67 16.51
CA THR A 90 1.10 4.59 15.42
C THR A 90 0.65 3.15 15.16
N THR A 91 1.55 2.16 15.24
CA THR A 91 1.17 0.75 15.14
C THR A 91 0.24 0.33 16.29
N ALA A 92 0.54 0.76 17.52
CA ALA A 92 -0.28 0.46 18.69
C ALA A 92 -1.69 1.07 18.58
N ILE A 93 -1.81 2.29 18.06
CA ILE A 93 -3.13 2.89 17.76
C ILE A 93 -3.85 2.07 16.69
N GLY A 94 -3.17 1.67 15.62
CA GLY A 94 -3.75 0.85 14.55
C GLY A 94 -4.33 -0.47 15.08
N ILE A 95 -3.58 -1.17 15.93
CA ILE A 95 -4.00 -2.42 16.57
C ILE A 95 -5.09 -2.19 17.64
N GLY A 96 -5.00 -1.08 18.38
CA GLY A 96 -6.00 -0.71 19.38
C GLY A 96 -7.37 -0.42 18.75
N LEU A 97 -7.39 0.24 17.59
CA LEU A 97 -8.60 0.48 16.81
C LEU A 97 -9.24 -0.81 16.27
N THR A 98 -8.46 -1.87 16.12
CA THR A 98 -8.97 -3.19 15.74
C THR A 98 -9.33 -4.04 16.96
N SER A 99 -9.23 -3.52 18.19
CA SER A 99 -9.40 -4.29 19.44
C SER A 99 -8.52 -5.57 19.50
N GLY A 100 -7.39 -5.56 18.79
CA GLY A 100 -6.53 -6.75 18.63
C GLY A 100 -7.07 -7.85 17.69
N THR A 101 -8.25 -7.70 17.11
CA THR A 101 -8.82 -8.64 16.13
C THR A 101 -8.78 -8.04 14.72
N PHE A 102 -8.09 -8.71 13.79
CA PHE A 102 -7.91 -8.19 12.43
C PHE A 102 -9.21 -8.06 11.63
N ILE A 103 -10.27 -8.78 12.03
CA ILE A 103 -11.51 -8.94 11.26
C ILE A 103 -12.71 -8.41 12.05
N ASP A 104 -12.84 -8.78 13.33
CA ASP A 104 -14.06 -8.51 14.13
C ASP A 104 -13.96 -7.23 14.99
N GLY A 105 -12.93 -6.42 14.76
CA GLY A 105 -12.74 -5.15 15.46
C GLY A 105 -13.78 -4.09 15.06
N PRO A 106 -13.95 -3.01 15.86
CA PRO A 106 -14.87 -1.93 15.53
C PRO A 106 -14.48 -1.20 14.22
N MET A 107 -13.18 -1.20 13.89
CA MET A 107 -12.69 -0.72 12.61
C MET A 107 -11.63 -1.68 12.02
N PRO A 108 -12.03 -2.66 11.19
CA PRO A 108 -11.10 -3.64 10.65
C PRO A 108 -10.06 -3.01 9.72
N LEU A 109 -8.92 -3.68 9.55
CA LEU A 109 -7.90 -3.28 8.58
C LEU A 109 -8.43 -3.55 7.18
N ASN A 110 -8.86 -2.50 6.48
CA ASN A 110 -9.38 -2.63 5.14
C ASN A 110 -8.67 -1.66 4.19
N LYS A 111 -7.86 -2.24 3.31
CA LYS A 111 -7.10 -1.52 2.29
C LYS A 111 -8.02 -0.82 1.28
N ASN A 112 -9.08 -1.47 0.83
CA ASN A 112 -9.99 -0.90 -0.18
C ASN A 112 -10.78 0.30 0.35
N LEU A 113 -10.95 0.40 1.66
CA LEU A 113 -11.66 1.49 2.33
C LEU A 113 -10.72 2.57 2.89
N TRP A 114 -9.40 2.38 2.76
CA TRP A 114 -8.41 3.23 3.42
C TRP A 114 -8.75 3.49 4.90
N THR A 115 -9.12 2.44 5.65
CA THR A 115 -9.56 2.64 7.04
C THR A 115 -8.49 3.35 7.86
N LEU A 116 -8.92 4.12 8.86
CA LEU A 116 -8.01 4.83 9.75
C LEU A 116 -7.08 3.84 10.47
N SER A 117 -7.61 2.70 10.93
CA SER A 117 -6.81 1.60 11.49
C SER A 117 -5.76 1.08 10.51
N PHE A 118 -6.11 0.89 9.23
CA PHE A 118 -5.16 0.51 8.17
C PHE A 118 -4.07 1.55 7.98
N SER A 119 -4.42 2.84 7.94
CA SER A 119 -3.47 3.94 7.73
C SER A 119 -2.48 4.09 8.89
N PHE A 120 -2.95 4.01 10.14
CA PHE A 120 -2.07 4.00 11.32
C PHE A 120 -1.15 2.77 11.34
N PHE A 121 -1.70 1.60 11.07
CA PHE A 121 -0.93 0.35 11.08
C PHE A 121 0.14 0.31 9.99
N THR A 122 -0.22 0.64 8.75
CA THR A 122 0.75 0.66 7.64
C THR A 122 1.78 1.79 7.80
N GLY A 123 1.36 2.95 8.30
CA GLY A 123 2.29 4.05 8.60
C GLY A 123 3.29 3.67 9.68
N GLY A 124 2.84 3.02 10.76
CA GLY A 124 3.71 2.55 11.83
C GLY A 124 4.71 1.48 11.41
N ILE A 125 4.26 0.50 10.63
CA ILE A 125 5.17 -0.49 10.02
C ILE A 125 6.17 0.18 9.09
N ALA A 126 5.76 1.18 8.31
CA ALA A 126 6.67 1.93 7.45
C ALA A 126 7.74 2.68 8.26
N PHE A 127 7.40 3.31 9.39
CA PHE A 127 8.38 3.92 10.30
C PHE A 127 9.39 2.91 10.85
N LEU A 128 8.93 1.73 11.28
CA LEU A 128 9.79 0.67 11.80
C LEU A 128 10.71 0.12 10.70
N GLY A 129 10.14 -0.19 9.53
CA GLY A 129 10.90 -0.65 8.37
C GLY A 129 11.94 0.38 7.93
N PHE A 130 11.56 1.66 7.88
CA PHE A 130 12.47 2.76 7.58
C PHE A 130 13.60 2.88 8.63
N SER A 131 13.30 2.71 9.91
CA SER A 131 14.31 2.72 10.98
C SER A 131 15.33 1.58 10.83
N ILE A 132 14.86 0.37 10.46
CA ILE A 132 15.73 -0.78 10.20
C ILE A 132 16.62 -0.51 8.99
N MET A 133 16.05 0.02 7.90
CA MET A 133 16.82 0.38 6.70
C MET A 133 17.88 1.45 7.00
N TYR A 134 17.54 2.48 7.78
CA TYR A 134 18.49 3.51 8.23
C TYR A 134 19.67 2.90 8.99
N ILE A 135 19.42 1.96 9.91
CA ILE A 135 20.49 1.29 10.64
C ILE A 135 21.38 0.47 9.71
N LEU A 136 20.79 -0.32 8.81
CA LEU A 136 21.54 -1.22 7.93
C LEU A 136 22.40 -0.47 6.90
N ILE A 137 21.85 0.59 6.32
CA ILE A 137 22.46 1.32 5.21
C ILE A 137 23.36 2.46 5.74
N ASP A 138 22.83 3.34 6.59
CA ASP A 138 23.55 4.56 6.96
C ASP A 138 24.50 4.34 8.14
N LYS A 139 24.06 3.59 9.17
CA LYS A 139 24.86 3.36 10.39
C LYS A 139 25.87 2.22 10.22
N LEU A 140 25.38 1.03 9.85
CA LEU A 140 26.21 -0.18 9.75
C LEU A 140 26.93 -0.29 8.42
N LYS A 141 26.49 0.44 7.38
CA LYS A 141 27.04 0.39 6.01
C LYS A 141 27.21 -1.04 5.50
N TYR A 142 26.32 -1.94 5.92
CA TYR A 142 26.35 -3.34 5.54
C TYR A 142 26.07 -3.51 4.04
N TRP A 143 25.31 -2.56 3.48
CA TRP A 143 24.90 -2.57 2.09
C TRP A 143 24.58 -1.17 1.55
N ASN A 144 24.92 -0.93 0.29
CA ASN A 144 24.76 0.36 -0.40
C ASN A 144 23.35 0.60 -1.00
N ALA A 145 22.32 -0.15 -0.56
CA ALA A 145 20.92 -0.03 -1.04
C ALA A 145 20.73 -0.18 -2.57
N THR A 146 21.71 -0.74 -3.27
CA THR A 146 21.82 -0.72 -4.73
C THR A 146 20.61 -1.29 -5.49
N PRO A 147 19.98 -2.42 -5.11
CA PRO A 147 18.85 -2.92 -5.87
C PRO A 147 17.55 -2.17 -5.60
N PHE A 148 17.48 -1.31 -4.57
CA PHE A 148 16.33 -0.43 -4.37
C PHE A 148 16.47 0.86 -5.18
N GLN A 149 17.71 1.31 -5.41
CA GLN A 149 17.98 2.51 -6.20
C GLN A 149 17.60 2.33 -7.68
N TYR A 150 17.86 1.16 -8.27
CA TYR A 150 17.55 0.93 -9.69
C TYR A 150 16.06 1.06 -10.03
N PRO A 151 15.13 0.32 -9.39
CA PRO A 151 13.72 0.51 -9.62
C PRO A 151 13.21 1.84 -9.08
N GLY A 152 13.82 2.40 -8.03
CA GLY A 152 13.41 3.68 -7.46
C GLY A 152 13.59 4.86 -8.44
N THR A 153 14.73 4.92 -9.13
CA THR A 153 15.06 5.99 -10.09
C THR A 153 14.23 5.97 -11.37
N ASN A 154 13.62 4.82 -11.71
CA ASN A 154 12.81 4.63 -12.92
C ASN A 154 11.41 4.06 -12.58
N SER A 155 10.89 4.41 -11.41
CA SER A 155 9.66 3.83 -10.85
C SER A 155 8.44 4.04 -11.74
N ILE A 156 8.28 5.24 -12.32
CA ILE A 156 7.15 5.55 -13.21
C ILE A 156 7.20 4.76 -14.52
N LEU A 157 8.39 4.60 -15.10
CA LEU A 157 8.60 3.84 -16.34
C LEU A 157 8.22 2.38 -16.10
N ILE A 158 8.72 1.80 -15.02
CA ILE A 158 8.43 0.41 -14.65
C ILE A 158 6.93 0.21 -14.40
N TYR A 159 6.28 1.16 -13.71
CA TYR A 159 4.85 1.11 -13.46
C TYR A 159 4.02 1.14 -14.75
N ILE A 160 4.27 2.13 -15.63
CA ILE A 160 3.58 2.24 -16.92
C ILE A 160 3.85 1.01 -17.78
N GLY A 161 5.10 0.57 -17.84
CA GLY A 161 5.49 -0.64 -18.56
C GLY A 161 4.75 -1.87 -18.06
N HIS A 162 4.62 -2.05 -16.74
CA HIS A 162 3.87 -3.18 -16.18
C HIS A 162 2.39 -3.16 -16.59
N ILE A 163 1.77 -1.98 -16.65
CA ILE A 163 0.37 -1.83 -17.09
C ILE A 163 0.24 -2.09 -18.59
N VAL A 164 1.11 -1.51 -19.41
CA VAL A 164 1.06 -1.65 -20.87
C VAL A 164 1.29 -3.09 -21.30
N PHE A 165 2.21 -3.78 -20.64
CA PHE A 165 2.50 -5.20 -20.89
C PHE A 165 1.70 -6.14 -19.98
N ALA A 166 0.65 -5.63 -19.31
CA ALA A 166 -0.26 -6.49 -18.57
C ALA A 166 -0.84 -7.54 -19.54
N THR A 167 -0.82 -8.81 -19.13
CA THR A 167 -1.22 -9.99 -19.94
C THR A 167 -0.32 -10.39 -21.13
N TYR A 168 0.77 -9.66 -21.41
CA TYR A 168 1.73 -10.02 -22.46
C TYR A 168 3.04 -10.62 -21.91
N PHE A 169 3.46 -11.74 -22.51
CA PHE A 169 4.81 -12.30 -22.29
C PHE A 169 5.87 -11.27 -22.73
N PRO A 170 6.97 -11.04 -21.98
CA PRO A 170 7.46 -11.79 -20.81
C PRO A 170 7.02 -11.26 -19.44
N VAL A 171 6.17 -10.22 -19.38
CA VAL A 171 5.85 -9.52 -18.13
C VAL A 171 4.77 -10.23 -17.32
N GLN A 172 3.66 -10.59 -17.97
CA GLN A 172 2.55 -11.31 -17.37
C GLN A 172 1.88 -12.14 -18.46
N TRP A 173 1.44 -13.36 -18.16
CA TRP A 173 0.70 -14.17 -19.12
C TRP A 173 -0.43 -14.89 -18.43
N ILE A 174 -1.24 -15.64 -19.17
CA ILE A 174 -2.33 -16.41 -18.58
C ILE A 174 -1.73 -17.71 -18.02
N VAL A 175 -1.91 -17.95 -16.72
CA VAL A 175 -1.55 -19.21 -16.06
C VAL A 175 -2.78 -19.90 -15.52
N VAL A 176 -2.62 -21.18 -15.21
CA VAL A 176 -3.62 -21.96 -14.47
C VAL A 176 -3.94 -21.25 -13.15
N ASN A 177 -5.23 -21.19 -12.78
CA ASN A 177 -5.75 -20.55 -11.57
C ASN A 177 -5.32 -21.28 -10.29
N THR A 178 -4.02 -21.33 -10.02
CA THR A 178 -3.45 -21.83 -8.77
C THR A 178 -2.62 -20.72 -8.13
N HIS A 179 -2.69 -20.61 -6.80
CA HIS A 179 -1.93 -19.61 -6.06
C HIS A 179 -0.43 -19.70 -6.34
N ALA A 180 0.11 -20.91 -6.48
CA ALA A 180 1.51 -21.14 -6.78
C ALA A 180 1.91 -20.60 -8.17
N ALA A 181 1.08 -20.81 -9.20
CA ALA A 181 1.37 -20.30 -10.54
C ALA A 181 1.32 -18.77 -10.61
N HIS A 182 0.35 -18.14 -9.94
CA HIS A 182 0.28 -16.68 -9.84
C HIS A 182 1.46 -16.10 -9.05
N LEU A 183 1.87 -16.73 -7.95
CA LEU A 183 3.04 -16.32 -7.18
C LEU A 183 4.32 -16.44 -8.00
N ALA A 184 4.53 -17.55 -8.70
CA ALA A 184 5.70 -17.76 -9.54
C ALA A 184 5.80 -16.71 -10.65
N MET A 185 4.68 -16.40 -11.31
CA MET A 185 4.63 -15.34 -12.32
C MET A 185 4.87 -13.96 -11.71
N ALA A 186 4.29 -13.65 -10.55
CA ALA A 186 4.53 -12.37 -9.89
C ALA A 186 6.01 -12.19 -9.50
N LEU A 187 6.63 -13.25 -8.97
CA LEU A 187 8.07 -13.25 -8.67
C LEU A 187 8.91 -13.06 -9.92
N TRP A 188 8.56 -13.76 -11.02
CA TRP A 188 9.21 -13.56 -12.31
C TRP A 188 9.06 -12.11 -12.81
N GLY A 189 7.85 -11.55 -12.77
CA GLY A 189 7.59 -10.17 -13.16
C GLY A 189 8.43 -9.18 -12.37
N CYS A 190 8.53 -9.36 -11.05
CA CYS A 190 9.41 -8.56 -10.18
C CYS A 190 10.88 -8.66 -10.60
N ILE A 191 11.40 -9.87 -10.83
CA ILE A 191 12.79 -10.08 -11.28
C ILE A 191 13.03 -9.43 -12.64
N PHE A 192 12.10 -9.62 -13.58
CA PHE A 192 12.17 -9.03 -14.91
C PHE A 192 12.27 -7.51 -14.84
N TRP A 193 11.39 -6.86 -14.06
CA TRP A 193 11.43 -5.40 -13.91
C TRP A 193 12.67 -4.90 -13.18
N ILE A 194 13.22 -5.64 -12.22
CA ILE A 194 14.50 -5.29 -11.59
C ILE A 194 15.64 -5.32 -12.61
N ILE A 195 15.67 -6.32 -13.50
CA ILE A 195 16.68 -6.42 -14.57
C ILE A 195 16.53 -5.26 -15.55
N ILE A 196 15.30 -4.94 -15.97
CA ILE A 196 15.02 -3.81 -16.86
C ILE A 196 15.44 -2.49 -16.21
N ALA A 197 15.11 -2.29 -14.93
CA ALA A 197 15.51 -1.12 -14.15
C ALA A 197 17.04 -0.98 -14.10
N TYR A 198 17.75 -2.09 -13.89
CA TYR A 198 19.21 -2.12 -13.91
C TYR A 198 19.79 -1.74 -15.28
N ILE A 199 19.21 -2.23 -16.38
CA ILE A 199 19.63 -1.88 -17.74
C ILE A 199 19.44 -0.39 -18.00
N PHE A 200 18.28 0.17 -17.63
CA PHE A 200 18.02 1.61 -17.78
C PHE A 200 18.97 2.46 -16.94
N PHE A 201 19.22 2.05 -15.70
CA PHE A 201 20.19 2.71 -14.83
C PHE A 201 21.60 2.72 -15.46
N LYS A 202 22.06 1.57 -15.99
CA LYS A 202 23.37 1.48 -16.66
C LYS A 202 23.46 2.34 -17.92
N LYS A 203 22.35 2.49 -18.65
CA LYS A 203 22.25 3.36 -19.83
C LYS A 203 22.00 4.85 -19.50
N ARG A 204 21.89 5.21 -18.22
CA ARG A 204 21.55 6.57 -17.73
C ARG A 204 20.27 7.14 -18.36
N ILE A 205 19.29 6.27 -18.65
CA ILE A 205 17.98 6.70 -19.10
C ILE A 205 17.13 6.85 -17.85
N PHE A 206 16.75 8.09 -17.55
CA PHE A 206 15.89 8.44 -16.42
C PHE A 206 14.68 9.18 -16.95
N LEU A 207 13.49 8.60 -16.79
CA LEU A 207 12.25 9.32 -17.04
C LEU A 207 11.90 10.12 -15.78
N VAL A 208 12.10 11.43 -15.85
CA VAL A 208 11.62 12.39 -14.87
C VAL A 208 10.41 13.07 -15.49
N LEU A 209 9.28 13.02 -14.78
CA LEU A 209 8.05 13.71 -15.15
C LEU A 209 7.99 15.07 -14.45
#